data_AF-A0A7J6RTX9-F1
#
_entry.id   AF-A0A7J6RTX9-F1
#
_cell.length_a   1.000
_cell.length_b   1.000
_cell.length_c   1.000
_cell.angle_alpha   90.00
_cell.angle_beta   90.00
_cell.angle_gamma   90.00
#
_symmetry.space_group_name_H-M   'P 1'
#
loop_
_entity.id
_entity.type
_entity.pdbx_description
1 polymer ?
#
loop_
_entity_poly.entity_id
_entity_poly.type
_entity_poly.pdbx_seq_one_letter_code
_entity_poly.pdbx_strand_id
1 'polypeptide(L)'
;DSLAGRVRTRNFEQTCVQARIDLCIALGISVGMCNDGELVAFIRYAQAFPSAFLALVDTFETLSSGIPNFLSVALGLWRTARSQAIGIRLDSGDLAYLSIKTRELFIRAADAFASEGFTFIREANIVASNDINEDVMISLKEQKHSIDSFGIG
;
A
#
# COMPACT_ATOMS: atom_id res chain seq x y z
N ASP A 1 -25.33 2.88 19.15
CA ASP A 1 -24.27 1.86 19.13
C ASP A 1 -23.17 2.13 18.09
N SER A 2 -22.31 3.13 18.29
CA SER A 2 -21.23 3.47 17.35
C SER A 2 -19.85 3.59 18.03
N LEU A 3 -19.48 2.59 18.83
CA LEU A 3 -18.14 2.45 19.41
C LEU A 3 -17.24 1.45 18.65
N ALA A 4 -17.66 0.99 17.47
CA ALA A 4 -16.83 0.21 16.57
C ALA A 4 -15.95 1.16 15.73
N GLY A 5 -14.66 1.29 16.03
CA GLY A 5 -13.74 1.92 15.08
C GLY A 5 -12.44 2.51 15.61
N ARG A 6 -12.24 2.68 16.92
CA ARG A 6 -10.95 3.16 17.42
C ARG A 6 -10.00 1.99 17.67
N VAL A 7 -9.09 1.76 16.73
CA VAL A 7 -7.92 0.90 16.95
C VAL A 7 -7.12 1.48 18.11
N ARG A 8 -6.83 0.68 19.15
CA ARG A 8 -6.07 1.15 20.32
C ARG A 8 -4.67 1.60 19.88
N THR A 9 -4.35 2.88 20.08
CA THR A 9 -3.23 3.59 19.46
C THR A 9 -1.86 2.95 19.66
N ARG A 10 -1.51 2.52 20.88
CA ARG A 10 -0.19 1.93 21.17
C ARG A 10 -0.01 0.52 20.57
N ASN A 11 -1.08 -0.26 20.52
CA ASN A 11 -1.04 -1.61 19.98
C ASN A 11 -0.89 -1.58 18.44
N PHE A 12 -1.59 -0.65 17.79
CA PHE A 12 -1.51 -0.51 16.33
C PHE A 12 -0.11 -0.15 15.83
N GLU A 13 0.52 0.86 16.41
CA GLU A 13 1.85 1.32 15.98
C GLU A 13 2.89 0.19 16.08
N GLN A 14 2.90 -0.53 17.21
CA GLN A 14 3.76 -1.71 17.40
C GLN A 14 3.46 -2.82 16.40
N THR A 15 2.17 -3.06 16.12
CA THR A 15 1.75 -4.07 15.13
C THR A 15 2.23 -3.70 13.73
N CYS A 16 2.17 -2.43 13.33
CA CYS A 16 2.67 -1.98 12.03
C CYS A 16 4.20 -2.10 11.92
N VAL A 17 4.94 -1.76 12.99
CA VAL A 17 6.40 -1.92 13.02
C VAL A 17 6.78 -3.39 12.90
N GLN A 18 6.09 -4.28 13.64
CA GLN A 18 6.32 -5.72 13.53
C GLN A 18 5.93 -6.25 12.15
N ALA A 19 4.78 -5.82 11.61
CA ALA A 19 4.34 -6.18 10.27
C ALA A 19 5.35 -5.78 9.20
N ARG A 20 6.02 -4.63 9.36
CA ARG A 20 7.12 -4.22 8.45
C ARG A 20 8.27 -5.21 8.46
N ILE A 21 8.70 -5.65 9.64
CA ILE A 21 9.79 -6.63 9.75
C ILE A 21 9.38 -7.95 9.09
N ASP A 22 8.21 -8.48 9.44
CA ASP A 22 7.70 -9.74 8.89
C ASP A 22 7.58 -9.66 7.35
N LEU A 23 7.04 -8.55 6.84
CA LEU A 23 6.80 -8.35 5.42
C LEU A 23 8.10 -8.17 4.63
N CYS A 24 9.04 -7.37 5.15
CA CYS A 24 10.35 -7.20 4.54
C CYS A 24 11.10 -8.55 4.45
N ILE A 25 11.05 -9.38 5.50
CA ILE A 25 11.63 -10.73 5.48
C ILE A 25 10.97 -11.59 4.42
N ALA A 26 9.62 -11.62 4.39
CA ALA A 26 8.87 -12.45 3.45
C ALA A 26 9.09 -12.03 1.98
N LEU A 27 9.28 -10.74 1.71
CA LEU A 27 9.46 -10.19 0.37
C LEU A 27 10.93 -10.07 -0.06
N GLY A 28 11.89 -10.33 0.85
CA GLY A 28 13.31 -10.16 0.57
C GLY A 28 13.72 -8.68 0.41
N ILE A 29 13.03 -7.78 1.10
CA ILE A 29 13.27 -6.33 1.07
C ILE A 29 14.05 -5.94 2.33
N SER A 30 15.09 -5.10 2.18
CA SER A 30 15.83 -4.60 3.34
C SER A 30 15.01 -3.58 4.11
N VAL A 31 14.76 -3.82 5.40
CA VAL A 31 14.03 -2.89 6.29
C VAL A 31 14.69 -1.51 6.34
N GLY A 32 16.02 -1.45 6.21
CA GLY A 32 16.77 -0.18 6.23
C GLY A 32 16.53 0.72 5.01
N MET A 33 15.89 0.21 3.96
CA MET A 33 15.48 1.01 2.80
C MET A 33 14.12 1.69 3.02
N CYS A 34 13.32 1.22 3.97
CA CYS A 34 11.99 1.75 4.23
C CYS A 34 12.08 3.01 5.10
N ASN A 35 11.54 4.11 4.61
CA ASN A 35 11.56 5.39 5.32
C ASN A 35 10.66 5.33 6.57
N ASP A 36 11.22 5.66 7.73
CA ASP A 36 10.47 5.64 9.01
C ASP A 36 9.43 6.77 9.10
N GLY A 37 9.73 7.95 8.55
CA GLY A 37 8.80 9.08 8.53
C GLY A 37 7.56 8.79 7.69
N GLU A 38 7.74 8.15 6.54
CA GLU A 38 6.67 7.68 5.67
C GLU A 38 5.80 6.63 6.36
N LEU A 39 6.41 5.65 7.04
CA LEU A 39 5.67 4.67 7.84
C LEU A 39 4.83 5.36 8.92
N VAL A 40 5.42 6.30 9.66
CA VAL A 40 4.70 7.04 10.71
C VAL A 40 3.52 7.82 10.11
N ALA A 41 3.71 8.50 8.96
CA ALA A 41 2.64 9.21 8.29
C ALA A 41 1.48 8.28 7.89
N PHE A 42 1.78 7.12 7.31
CA PHE A 42 0.78 6.12 6.95
C PHE A 42 0.06 5.55 8.17
N ILE A 43 0.77 5.25 9.25
CA ILE A 43 0.18 4.80 10.52
C ILE A 43 -0.82 5.82 11.04
N ARG A 44 -0.44 7.11 11.09
CA ARG A 44 -1.34 8.18 11.58
C ARG A 44 -2.56 8.34 10.68
N TYR A 45 -2.38 8.25 9.36
CA TYR A 45 -3.50 8.34 8.42
C TYR A 45 -4.46 7.15 8.56
N ALA A 46 -3.93 5.92 8.62
CA ALA A 46 -4.70 4.69 8.85
C ALA A 46 -5.42 4.69 10.21
N GLN A 47 -4.84 5.28 11.26
CA GLN A 47 -5.51 5.43 12.56
C GLN A 47 -6.73 6.34 12.49
N ALA A 48 -6.65 7.42 11.69
CA ALA A 48 -7.75 8.36 11.51
C ALA A 48 -8.85 7.78 10.60
N PHE A 49 -8.46 7.07 9.55
CA PHE A 49 -9.37 6.57 8.51
C PHE A 49 -9.13 5.08 8.18
N PRO A 50 -9.39 4.17 9.12
CA PRO A 50 -9.00 2.75 8.99
C PRO A 50 -9.71 2.03 7.83
N SER A 51 -10.92 2.44 7.47
CA SER A 51 -11.71 1.86 6.36
C SER A 51 -11.53 2.58 5.03
N ALA A 52 -10.77 3.68 4.99
CA ALA A 52 -10.54 4.50 3.80
C ALA A 52 -9.04 4.75 3.56
N PHE A 53 -8.19 3.85 4.07
CA PHE A 53 -6.75 3.98 3.97
C PHE A 53 -6.28 3.74 2.53
N LEU A 54 -5.90 4.83 1.85
CA LEU A 54 -5.27 4.86 0.54
C LEU A 54 -3.99 5.71 0.61
N ALA A 55 -2.83 5.13 0.34
CA ALA A 55 -1.55 5.79 0.57
C ALA A 55 -0.91 6.36 -0.71
N LEU A 56 -0.36 7.58 -0.64
CA LEU A 56 0.55 8.10 -1.66
C LEU A 56 1.94 7.50 -1.41
N VAL A 57 2.47 6.73 -2.35
CA VAL A 57 3.62 5.83 -2.10
C VAL A 57 4.90 6.22 -2.85
N ASP A 58 4.92 7.34 -3.55
CA ASP A 58 6.04 7.81 -4.37
C ASP A 58 6.65 9.11 -3.81
N THR A 59 6.55 9.33 -2.49
CA THR A 59 7.22 10.44 -1.81
C THR A 59 8.74 10.23 -1.72
N PHE A 60 9.16 8.98 -1.55
CA PHE A 60 10.56 8.55 -1.58
C PHE A 60 10.74 7.50 -2.69
N GLU A 61 11.29 6.33 -2.37
CA GLU A 61 11.42 5.22 -3.30
C GLU A 61 10.17 4.33 -3.27
N THR A 62 9.42 4.30 -4.37
CA THR A 62 8.14 3.59 -4.47
C THR A 62 8.26 2.11 -4.09
N LEU A 63 9.11 1.35 -4.79
CA LEU A 63 9.16 -0.10 -4.64
C LEU A 63 9.92 -0.59 -3.39
N SER A 64 10.84 0.22 -2.86
CA SER A 64 11.68 -0.16 -1.71
C SER A 64 11.27 0.48 -0.38
N SER A 65 10.44 1.53 -0.41
CA SER A 65 9.91 2.22 0.78
C SER A 65 8.39 2.31 0.77
N GLY A 66 7.80 2.98 -0.22
CA GLY A 66 6.37 3.32 -0.20
C GLY A 66 5.44 2.11 -0.22
N ILE A 67 5.64 1.19 -1.16
CA ILE A 67 4.86 -0.06 -1.25
C ILE A 67 5.05 -0.94 -0.01
N PRO A 68 6.29 -1.23 0.46
CA PRO A 68 6.50 -1.96 1.70
C PRO A 68 5.83 -1.30 2.91
N ASN A 69 5.94 0.02 3.07
CA ASN A 69 5.33 0.76 4.17
C ASN A 69 3.79 0.70 4.12
N PHE A 70 3.19 0.88 2.93
CA PHE A 70 1.75 0.70 2.74
C PHE A 70 1.29 -0.70 3.16
N LEU A 71 1.96 -1.74 2.65
CA LEU A 71 1.62 -3.13 2.96
C LEU A 71 1.77 -3.45 4.44
N SER A 72 2.79 -2.88 5.10
CA SER A 72 3.02 -3.02 6.55
C SER A 72 1.86 -2.44 7.36
N VAL A 73 1.37 -1.26 6.96
CA VAL A 73 0.22 -0.62 7.62
C VAL A 73 -1.08 -1.35 7.31
N ALA A 74 -1.27 -1.81 6.08
CA ALA A 74 -2.44 -2.62 5.69
C ALA A 74 -2.50 -3.95 6.47
N LEU A 75 -1.36 -4.64 6.63
CA LEU A 75 -1.28 -5.85 7.45
C LEU A 75 -1.51 -5.53 8.94
N GLY A 76 -0.99 -4.40 9.43
CA GLY A 76 -1.28 -3.92 10.78
C GLY A 76 -2.78 -3.65 11.01
N LEU A 77 -3.46 -3.02 10.05
CA LEU A 77 -4.91 -2.78 10.10
C LEU A 77 -5.68 -4.10 10.11
N TRP A 78 -5.25 -5.05 9.28
CA TRP A 78 -5.85 -6.37 9.22
C TRP A 78 -5.70 -7.13 10.55
N ARG A 79 -4.49 -7.18 11.11
CA ARG A 79 -4.18 -7.86 12.37
C ARG A 79 -4.90 -7.25 13.58
N THR A 80 -5.06 -5.93 13.61
CA THR A 80 -5.63 -5.24 14.78
C THR A 80 -7.14 -5.00 14.71
N ALA A 81 -7.69 -4.75 13.52
CA ALA A 81 -9.05 -4.26 13.36
C ALA A 81 -9.84 -5.01 12.27
N ARG A 82 -9.21 -5.96 11.56
CA ARG A 82 -9.78 -6.63 10.38
C ARG A 82 -10.29 -5.64 9.32
N SER A 83 -9.68 -4.45 9.27
CA SER A 83 -10.00 -3.42 8.29
C SER A 83 -9.17 -3.63 7.03
N GLN A 84 -9.81 -3.51 5.87
CA GLN A 84 -9.17 -3.62 4.57
C GLN A 84 -8.69 -2.25 4.11
N ALA A 85 -7.41 -2.15 3.78
CA ALA A 85 -6.87 -0.98 3.09
C ALA A 85 -7.48 -0.89 1.68
N ILE A 86 -7.69 0.32 1.19
CA ILE A 86 -8.27 0.56 -0.14
C ILE A 86 -7.23 0.34 -1.23
N GLY A 87 -6.03 0.87 -1.06
CA GLY A 87 -5.01 0.82 -2.10
C GLY A 87 -3.95 1.90 -1.99
N ILE A 88 -3.34 2.23 -3.13
CA ILE A 88 -2.28 3.21 -3.25
C ILE A 88 -2.56 4.24 -4.33
N ARG A 89 -1.82 5.35 -4.31
CA ARG A 89 -1.72 6.32 -5.39
C ARG A 89 -0.27 6.45 -5.87
N LEU A 90 -0.08 6.35 -7.18
CA LEU A 90 1.15 6.68 -7.90
C LEU A 90 0.93 8.03 -8.61
N ASP A 91 1.83 8.98 -8.41
CA ASP A 91 1.73 10.36 -8.93
C ASP A 91 2.94 10.74 -9.81
N SER A 92 3.96 9.89 -9.87
CA SER A 92 5.22 10.15 -10.57
C SER A 92 5.94 8.85 -10.97
N GLY A 93 6.96 9.00 -11.82
CA GLY A 93 7.77 7.90 -12.34
C GLY A 93 7.13 7.16 -13.52
N ASP A 94 7.68 6.00 -13.87
CA ASP A 94 7.12 5.13 -14.91
C ASP A 94 5.91 4.38 -14.36
N LEU A 95 4.72 4.95 -14.55
CA LEU A 95 3.46 4.44 -13.99
C LEU A 95 3.12 3.03 -14.48
N ALA A 96 3.44 2.69 -15.74
CA ALA A 96 3.21 1.34 -16.26
C ALA A 96 4.09 0.33 -15.53
N TYR A 97 5.40 0.58 -15.50
CA TYR A 97 6.35 -0.29 -14.80
C TYR A 97 6.04 -0.40 -13.30
N LEU A 98 5.84 0.74 -12.63
CA LEU A 98 5.58 0.79 -11.19
C LEU A 98 4.27 0.09 -10.82
N SER A 99 3.21 0.22 -11.62
CA SER A 99 1.95 -0.47 -11.36
C SER A 99 2.10 -1.99 -11.47
N ILE A 100 2.81 -2.48 -12.49
CA ILE A 100 3.07 -3.93 -12.67
C ILE A 100 3.88 -4.47 -11.48
N LYS A 101 4.98 -3.79 -11.11
CA LYS A 101 5.81 -4.20 -9.96
C LYS A 101 5.08 -4.11 -8.63
N THR A 102 4.21 -3.12 -8.47
CA THR A 102 3.34 -3.02 -7.30
C THR A 102 2.38 -4.20 -7.22
N ARG A 103 1.74 -4.58 -8.33
CA ARG A 103 0.83 -5.73 -8.36
C ARG A 103 1.56 -7.04 -8.03
N GLU A 104 2.77 -7.23 -8.53
CA GLU A 104 3.63 -8.38 -8.18
C GLU A 104 3.90 -8.44 -6.66
N LEU A 105 4.20 -7.30 -6.03
CA LEU A 105 4.41 -7.21 -4.58
C LEU A 105 3.12 -7.49 -3.79
N PHE A 106 1.97 -7.00 -4.25
CA PHE A 106 0.66 -7.28 -3.65
C PHE A 106 0.34 -8.77 -3.66
N ILE A 107 0.56 -9.44 -4.79
CA ILE A 107 0.40 -10.89 -4.93
C ILE A 107 1.31 -11.63 -3.95
N ARG A 108 2.61 -11.29 -3.93
CA ARG A 108 3.58 -11.96 -3.05
C ARG A 108 3.26 -11.76 -1.57
N ALA A 109 2.80 -10.57 -1.18
CA ALA A 109 2.39 -10.29 0.20
C ALA A 109 1.11 -11.08 0.55
N ALA A 110 0.13 -11.13 -0.36
CA ALA A 110 -1.08 -11.92 -0.17
C ALA A 110 -0.77 -13.41 0.01
N ASP A 111 0.17 -13.95 -0.78
CA ASP A 111 0.60 -15.35 -0.69
C ASP A 111 1.35 -15.61 0.63
N ALA A 112 2.28 -14.74 1.01
CA ALA A 112 3.08 -14.88 2.23
C ALA A 112 2.24 -14.87 3.52
N PHE A 113 1.17 -14.08 3.54
CA PHE A 113 0.30 -13.90 4.71
C PHE A 113 -1.11 -14.49 4.50
N ALA A 114 -1.24 -15.45 3.57
CA ALA A 114 -2.51 -16.10 3.27
C ALA A 114 -3.11 -16.80 4.50
N SER A 115 -2.29 -17.42 5.35
CA SER A 115 -2.71 -18.08 6.59
C SER A 115 -3.32 -17.11 7.62
N GLU A 116 -3.00 -15.82 7.55
CA GLU A 116 -3.57 -14.77 8.39
C GLU A 116 -4.86 -14.18 7.82
N GLY A 117 -5.24 -14.58 6.59
CA GLY A 117 -6.37 -14.04 5.84
C GLY A 117 -6.08 -12.72 5.11
N PHE A 118 -4.82 -12.34 4.94
CA PHE A 118 -4.41 -11.11 4.25
C PHE A 118 -4.50 -11.23 2.71
N THR A 119 -5.50 -11.95 2.20
CA THR A 119 -5.64 -12.27 0.77
C THR A 119 -6.20 -11.11 -0.05
N PHE A 120 -7.00 -10.24 0.58
CA PHE A 120 -7.64 -9.10 -0.08
C PHE A 120 -6.64 -8.12 -0.69
N ILE A 121 -5.42 -8.03 -0.14
CA ILE A 121 -4.40 -7.09 -0.58
C ILE A 121 -3.98 -7.32 -2.03
N ARG A 122 -4.16 -8.54 -2.56
CA ARG A 122 -3.90 -8.89 -3.95
C ARG A 122 -4.63 -7.96 -4.93
N GLU A 123 -5.86 -7.59 -4.57
CA GLU A 123 -6.78 -6.80 -5.38
C GLU A 123 -6.88 -5.34 -4.89
N ALA A 124 -5.96 -4.90 -4.01
CA ALA A 124 -5.94 -3.51 -3.56
C ALA A 124 -5.75 -2.55 -4.75
N ASN A 125 -6.44 -1.42 -4.70
CA ASN A 125 -6.56 -0.50 -5.82
C ASN A 125 -5.22 0.19 -6.11
N ILE A 126 -4.80 0.22 -7.37
CA ILE A 126 -3.67 1.02 -7.86
C ILE A 126 -4.25 2.22 -8.62
N VAL A 127 -4.22 3.38 -7.98
CA VAL A 127 -4.64 4.64 -8.61
C VAL A 127 -3.43 5.35 -9.18
N ALA A 128 -3.50 5.83 -10.41
CA ALA A 128 -2.51 6.73 -10.98
C ALA A 128 -3.08 8.15 -11.12
N SER A 129 -2.29 9.15 -10.79
CA SER A 129 -2.57 10.57 -11.02
C SER A 129 -1.36 11.27 -11.63
N ASN A 130 -1.54 12.54 -12.03
CA ASN A 130 -0.56 13.47 -12.60
C ASN A 130 -0.36 13.41 -14.13
N ASP A 131 -0.59 14.55 -14.81
CA ASP A 131 -0.39 14.79 -16.25
C ASP A 131 -0.90 13.68 -17.19
N ILE A 132 -1.97 12.99 -16.78
CA ILE A 132 -2.58 11.92 -17.56
C ILE A 132 -3.45 12.53 -18.65
N ASN A 133 -2.91 12.55 -19.87
CA ASN A 133 -3.61 12.92 -21.09
C ASN A 133 -3.89 11.67 -21.97
N GLU A 134 -4.52 11.89 -23.12
CA GLU A 134 -4.90 10.81 -24.04
C GLU A 134 -3.70 10.00 -24.53
N ASP A 135 -2.59 10.65 -24.86
CA ASP A 135 -1.37 9.99 -25.33
C ASP A 135 -0.74 9.10 -24.24
N VAL A 136 -0.71 9.58 -22.99
CA VAL A 136 -0.26 8.79 -21.84
C VAL A 136 -1.16 7.58 -21.62
N MET A 137 -2.49 7.75 -21.69
CA MET A 137 -3.42 6.62 -21.55
C MET A 137 -3.21 5.55 -22.64
N ILE A 138 -2.97 5.96 -23.89
CA ILE A 138 -2.67 5.03 -24.99
C ILE A 138 -1.37 4.26 -24.69
N SER A 139 -0.31 4.99 -24.32
CA SER A 139 0.98 4.38 -24.01
C SER A 139 0.90 3.39 -22.85
N LEU A 140 0.19 3.74 -21.78
CA LEU A 140 0.00 2.85 -20.63
C LEU A 140 -0.71 1.56 -21.07
N LYS A 141 -1.75 1.67 -21.92
CA LYS A 141 -2.52 0.52 -22.40
C LYS A 141 -1.66 -0.44 -23.23
N GLU A 142 -0.79 0.09 -24.08
CA GLU A 142 0.15 -0.70 -24.86
C GLU A 142 1.15 -1.45 -23.97
N GLN A 143 1.57 -0.82 -22.87
CA GLN A 143 2.49 -1.39 -21.88
C GLN A 143 1.83 -2.39 -20.91
N LYS A 144 0.51 -2.62 -21.02
CA LYS A 144 -0.26 -3.53 -20.16
C LYS A 144 -0.09 -3.22 -18.67
N HIS A 145 -0.28 -1.95 -18.31
CA HIS A 145 -0.26 -1.48 -16.92
C HIS A 145 -1.19 -2.27 -15.99
N SER A 146 -0.96 -2.18 -14.68
CA SER A 146 -1.82 -2.76 -13.63
C SER A 146 -2.58 -1.72 -12.78
N ILE A 147 -2.69 -0.48 -13.29
CA ILE A 147 -3.50 0.61 -12.74
C ILE A 147 -4.99 0.29 -12.90
N ASP A 148 -5.77 0.45 -11.83
CA ASP A 148 -7.21 0.18 -11.81
C ASP A 148 -8.05 1.46 -11.95
N SER A 149 -7.49 2.63 -11.66
CA SER A 149 -8.19 3.92 -11.74
C SER A 149 -7.25 5.09 -12.05
N PHE A 150 -7.75 6.07 -12.79
CA PHE A 150 -7.02 7.29 -13.15
C PHE A 150 -7.65 8.51 -12.49
N GLY A 151 -6.85 9.28 -11.74
CA GLY A 151 -7.24 10.57 -11.18
C GLY A 151 -6.82 11.70 -12.12
N ILE A 152 -7.75 12.19 -12.93
CA ILE A 152 -7.56 13.29 -13.88
C ILE A 152 -8.28 14.53 -13.34
N GLY A 153 -7.63 15.70 -13.40
CA GLY A 153 -8.16 16.97 -12.92
C GLY A 153 -7.65 18.16 -13.72
#